data_AF-V4T0K9-F1
#
_entry.id   AF-V4T0K9-F1
#
_cell.length_a   1.000
_cell.length_b   1.000
_cell.length_c   1.000
_cell.angle_alpha   90.00
_cell.angle_beta   90.00
_cell.angle_gamma   90.00
#
_symmetry.space_group_name_H-M   'P 1'
#
loop_
_entity.id
_entity.type
_entity.pdbx_description
1 polymer ?
#
loop_
_entity_poly.entity_id
_entity_poly.type
_entity_poly.pdbx_seq_one_letter_code
_entity_poly.pdbx_strand_id
1 'polypeptide(L)'
;MFERLVRQLLLGYLGRYVKDIQKEQLKITLWNEEVLLENVELILEAFDYLQLPFALKQGRVGKLSIKIPWKKLGRDPLIISLEDVFVSACQRDDQEWSMDAVERREFAGKKAKLAAAELAKLSRRVSDNYAGQSFTSYITAKVLDSIQVYISNFHVLYSNMKLDSARIVFGLQFSSLMTMKQNPAGSSGGRARGGQVNKLVEIQGLGIYCRTFQSDVNLMSFDNNGDSNFDHILKPLDLSVSLMVW
;
A
#
# COMPACT_ATOMS: atom_id res chain seq x y z
N MET A 1 -1.44 -5.96 -27.54
CA MET A 1 -0.06 -6.35 -27.14
C MET A 1 0.36 -5.70 -25.82
N PHE A 2 0.20 -4.38 -25.66
CA PHE A 2 0.52 -3.64 -24.42
C PHE A 2 -0.34 -4.05 -23.21
N GLU A 3 -1.66 -4.21 -23.39
CA GLU A 3 -2.58 -4.69 -22.34
C GLU A 3 -2.14 -6.04 -21.74
N ARG A 4 -1.67 -6.97 -22.59
CA ARG A 4 -1.16 -8.27 -22.15
C ARG A 4 0.10 -8.13 -21.29
N LEU A 5 0.98 -7.19 -21.61
CA LEU A 5 2.19 -6.91 -20.84
C LEU A 5 1.83 -6.29 -19.48
N VAL A 6 0.99 -5.25 -19.46
CA VAL A 6 0.55 -4.60 -18.21
C VAL A 6 -0.20 -5.59 -17.33
N ARG A 7 -1.04 -6.47 -17.91
CA ARG A 7 -1.67 -7.57 -17.19
C ARG A 7 -0.65 -8.49 -16.52
N GLN A 8 0.36 -8.96 -17.25
CA GLN A 8 1.40 -9.84 -16.69
C GLN A 8 2.18 -9.15 -15.56
N LEU A 9 2.47 -7.86 -15.72
CA LEU A 9 3.15 -7.06 -14.70
C LEU A 9 2.29 -6.88 -13.44
N LEU A 10 1.01 -6.51 -13.60
CA LEU A 10 0.08 -6.34 -12.48
C LEU A 10 -0.12 -7.64 -11.73
N LEU A 11 -0.36 -8.75 -12.42
CA LEU A 11 -0.50 -10.07 -11.81
C LEU A 11 0.78 -10.50 -11.08
N GLY A 12 1.93 -10.28 -11.70
CA GLY A 12 3.22 -10.58 -11.10
C GLY A 12 3.54 -9.71 -9.88
N TYR A 13 3.01 -8.48 -9.83
CA TYR A 13 3.13 -7.60 -8.66
C TYR A 13 2.15 -7.98 -7.55
N LEU A 14 0.86 -8.09 -7.88
CA LEU A 14 -0.19 -8.44 -6.92
C LEU A 14 0.06 -9.80 -6.28
N GLY A 15 0.50 -10.79 -7.07
CA GLY A 15 0.81 -12.14 -6.58
C GLY A 15 1.98 -12.20 -5.59
N ARG A 16 2.70 -11.10 -5.36
CA ARG A 16 3.70 -11.00 -4.28
C ARG A 16 3.09 -10.61 -2.95
N TYR A 17 1.97 -9.89 -2.95
CA TYR A 17 1.36 -9.31 -1.75
C TYR A 17 0.04 -9.97 -1.37
N VAL A 18 -0.66 -10.59 -2.32
CA VAL A 18 -1.97 -11.19 -2.12
C VAL A 18 -1.89 -12.70 -2.25
N LYS A 19 -2.44 -13.43 -1.27
CA LYS A 19 -2.52 -14.89 -1.28
C LYS A 19 -3.53 -15.38 -2.30
N ASP A 20 -3.21 -16.51 -2.95
CA ASP A 20 -4.13 -17.35 -3.73
C ASP A 20 -5.07 -16.58 -4.67
N ILE A 21 -4.53 -15.61 -5.43
CA ILE A 21 -5.34 -14.82 -6.37
C ILE A 21 -5.98 -15.77 -7.39
N GLN A 22 -7.30 -15.97 -7.28
CA GLN A 22 -8.04 -16.84 -8.18
C GLN A 22 -7.99 -16.27 -9.60
N LYS A 23 -7.62 -17.12 -10.58
CA LYS A 23 -7.45 -16.69 -11.98
C LYS A 23 -8.77 -16.20 -12.58
N GLU A 24 -9.89 -16.63 -12.01
CA GLU A 24 -11.26 -16.36 -12.42
C GLU A 24 -11.67 -14.93 -12.04
N GLN A 25 -11.33 -14.46 -10.84
CA GLN A 25 -11.57 -13.07 -10.39
C GLN A 25 -10.85 -12.05 -11.30
N LEU A 26 -9.63 -12.39 -11.71
CA LEU A 26 -8.82 -11.53 -12.57
C LEU A 26 -9.30 -11.50 -14.04
N LYS A 27 -9.86 -12.61 -14.56
CA LYS A 27 -10.16 -12.77 -15.99
C LYS A 27 -11.35 -11.94 -16.46
N ILE A 28 -12.37 -11.76 -15.63
CA ILE A 28 -13.64 -11.15 -16.04
C ILE A 28 -13.55 -9.61 -16.05
N THR A 29 -12.70 -9.02 -15.22
CA THR A 29 -12.66 -7.55 -15.04
C THR A 29 -11.58 -6.86 -15.89
N LEU A 30 -10.48 -7.55 -16.21
CA LEU A 30 -9.37 -6.99 -16.99
C LEU A 30 -9.73 -6.53 -18.42
N TRP A 31 -10.86 -6.99 -18.98
CA TRP A 31 -11.39 -6.52 -20.26
C TRP A 31 -12.10 -5.16 -20.14
N ASN A 32 -12.48 -4.74 -18.93
CA ASN A 32 -13.40 -3.65 -18.65
C ASN A 32 -12.74 -2.45 -17.94
N GLU A 33 -11.48 -2.14 -18.28
CA GLU A 33 -10.70 -1.01 -17.72
C GLU A 33 -10.43 -1.10 -16.20
N GLU A 34 -10.84 -2.18 -15.49
CA GLU A 34 -10.73 -2.30 -14.03
C GLU A 34 -10.28 -3.70 -13.59
N VAL A 35 -9.29 -3.78 -12.70
CA VAL A 35 -8.97 -5.00 -11.95
C VAL A 35 -9.68 -4.91 -10.60
N LEU A 36 -10.55 -5.86 -10.28
CA LEU A 36 -11.23 -5.90 -8.99
C LEU A 36 -10.90 -7.21 -8.29
N LEU A 37 -10.44 -7.10 -7.05
CA LEU A 37 -10.22 -8.20 -6.14
C LEU A 37 -10.97 -7.92 -4.84
N GLU A 38 -11.70 -8.91 -4.35
CA GLU A 38 -12.52 -8.79 -3.15
C GLU A 38 -12.07 -9.80 -2.10
N ASN A 39 -12.15 -9.40 -0.84
CA ASN A 39 -11.84 -10.19 0.34
C ASN A 39 -10.47 -10.88 0.24
N VAL A 40 -9.44 -10.11 -0.09
CA VAL A 40 -8.10 -10.65 -0.29
C VAL A 40 -7.31 -10.73 1.01
N GLU A 41 -6.62 -11.84 1.20
CA GLU A 41 -5.64 -11.99 2.26
C GLU A 41 -4.25 -11.55 1.82
N LEU A 42 -3.53 -10.89 2.71
CA LEU A 42 -2.17 -10.45 2.47
C LEU A 42 -1.15 -11.55 2.82
N ILE A 43 -0.12 -11.69 1.98
CA ILE A 43 1.08 -12.48 2.28
C ILE A 43 1.91 -11.68 3.28
N LEU A 44 2.02 -12.13 4.53
CA LEU A 44 2.64 -11.34 5.60
C LEU A 44 4.14 -11.18 5.38
N GLU A 45 4.78 -12.21 4.86
CA GLU A 45 6.20 -12.27 4.49
C GLU A 45 6.54 -11.28 3.37
N ALA A 46 5.53 -10.87 2.59
CA ALA A 46 5.71 -9.86 1.55
C ALA A 46 6.13 -8.51 2.11
N PHE A 47 5.92 -8.28 3.40
CA PHE A 47 6.28 -7.04 4.11
C PHE A 47 7.57 -7.17 4.93
N ASP A 48 8.24 -8.33 4.94
CA ASP A 48 9.48 -8.53 5.70
C ASP A 48 10.61 -7.59 5.27
N TYR A 49 10.57 -7.10 4.03
CA TYR A 49 11.53 -6.11 3.54
C TYR A 49 11.46 -4.77 4.28
N LEU A 50 10.35 -4.47 4.96
CA LEU A 50 10.18 -3.28 5.79
C LEU A 50 10.96 -3.39 7.12
N GLN A 51 11.42 -4.60 7.49
CA GLN A 51 12.17 -4.86 8.71
C GLN A 51 11.49 -4.29 9.97
N LEU A 52 10.17 -4.46 10.06
CA LEU A 52 9.37 -3.91 11.14
C LEU A 52 9.78 -4.52 12.50
N PRO A 53 9.79 -3.73 13.58
CA PRO A 53 10.15 -4.19 14.93
C PRO A 53 9.07 -5.07 15.58
N PHE A 54 8.01 -5.42 14.85
CA PHE A 54 6.89 -6.25 15.28
C PHE A 54 6.56 -7.30 14.22
N ALA A 55 5.87 -8.37 14.61
CA ALA A 55 5.37 -9.40 13.70
C ALA A 55 3.99 -9.02 13.18
N LEU A 56 3.77 -9.16 11.88
CA LEU A 56 2.42 -9.16 11.32
C LEU A 56 1.78 -10.53 11.59
N LYS A 57 0.53 -10.55 12.04
CA LYS A 57 -0.23 -11.79 12.30
C LYS A 57 -1.34 -12.02 11.31
N GLN A 58 -1.91 -10.95 10.76
CA GLN A 58 -2.96 -11.02 9.76
C GLN A 58 -3.00 -9.74 8.94
N GLY A 59 -3.38 -9.85 7.68
CA GLY A 59 -3.66 -8.71 6.83
C GLY A 59 -4.77 -9.08 5.84
N ARG A 60 -5.77 -8.22 5.69
CA ARG A 60 -6.85 -8.37 4.72
C ARG A 60 -7.18 -7.03 4.08
N VAL A 61 -7.75 -7.12 2.88
CA VAL A 61 -8.36 -5.99 2.19
C VAL A 61 -9.73 -6.45 1.68
N GLY A 62 -10.79 -5.78 2.12
CA GLY A 62 -12.15 -6.10 1.68
C GLY A 62 -12.32 -5.90 0.17
N LYS A 63 -11.73 -4.83 -0.38
CA LYS A 63 -11.74 -4.59 -1.83
C LYS A 63 -10.50 -3.86 -2.32
N LEU A 64 -9.91 -4.38 -3.39
CA LEU A 64 -8.80 -3.79 -4.13
C LEU A 64 -9.25 -3.57 -5.59
N SER A 65 -9.29 -2.31 -6.02
CA SER A 65 -9.57 -1.93 -7.40
C SER A 65 -8.37 -1.23 -8.04
N ILE A 66 -8.06 -1.57 -9.29
CA ILE A 66 -7.08 -0.88 -10.13
C ILE A 66 -7.75 -0.50 -11.44
N LYS A 67 -8.07 0.78 -11.61
CA LYS A 67 -8.64 1.33 -12.84
C LYS A 67 -7.55 1.87 -13.73
N ILE A 68 -7.50 1.35 -14.95
CA ILE A 68 -6.48 1.67 -15.95
C ILE A 68 -7.18 2.34 -17.13
N PRO A 69 -6.92 3.63 -17.40
CA PRO A 69 -7.63 4.37 -18.43
C PRO A 69 -7.08 4.04 -19.83
N TRP A 70 -7.25 2.81 -20.33
CA TRP A 70 -6.62 2.30 -21.57
C TRP A 70 -6.71 3.26 -22.75
N LYS A 71 -7.89 3.88 -22.94
CA LYS A 71 -8.18 4.80 -24.05
C LYS A 71 -7.56 6.19 -23.89
N LYS A 72 -7.19 6.56 -22.67
CA LYS A 72 -6.69 7.89 -22.29
C LYS A 72 -5.37 7.82 -21.52
N LEU A 73 -4.57 6.78 -21.77
CA LEU A 73 -3.28 6.58 -21.11
C LEU A 73 -2.38 7.82 -21.33
N GLY A 74 -1.92 8.41 -20.22
CA GLY A 74 -1.09 9.61 -20.21
C GLY A 74 -1.85 10.94 -20.14
N ARG A 75 -3.18 10.91 -20.23
CA ARG A 75 -4.07 12.04 -19.88
C ARG A 75 -4.76 11.80 -18.54
N ASP A 76 -5.42 10.65 -18.41
CA ASP A 76 -6.15 10.28 -17.21
C ASP A 76 -5.24 9.43 -16.29
N PRO A 77 -5.38 9.57 -14.96
CA PRO A 77 -4.55 8.85 -13.99
C PRO A 77 -4.92 7.37 -13.89
N LEU A 78 -3.93 6.54 -13.56
CA LEU A 78 -4.19 5.19 -13.06
C LEU A 78 -4.64 5.30 -11.60
N ILE A 79 -5.79 4.71 -11.28
CA ILE A 79 -6.39 4.81 -9.93
C ILE A 79 -6.28 3.46 -9.24
N ILE A 80 -5.67 3.44 -8.06
CA ILE A 80 -5.63 2.29 -7.15
C ILE A 80 -6.50 2.63 -5.95
N SER A 81 -7.48 1.79 -5.66
CA SER A 81 -8.40 1.95 -4.53
C SER A 81 -8.36 0.72 -3.64
N LEU A 82 -8.17 0.95 -2.34
CA LEU A 82 -8.21 -0.05 -1.29
C LEU A 82 -9.36 0.31 -0.34
N GLU A 83 -10.25 -0.63 -0.06
CA GLU A 83 -11.38 -0.47 0.86
C GLU A 83 -11.32 -1.58 1.91
N ASP A 84 -11.63 -1.22 3.15
CA ASP A 84 -11.66 -2.10 4.32
C ASP A 84 -10.32 -2.83 4.53
N VAL A 85 -9.27 -2.03 4.74
CA VAL A 85 -7.91 -2.52 4.97
C VAL A 85 -7.71 -2.77 6.45
N PHE A 86 -7.46 -4.02 6.82
CA PHE A 86 -7.21 -4.40 8.20
C PHE A 86 -5.90 -5.16 8.34
N VAL A 87 -5.07 -4.75 9.30
CA VAL A 87 -3.80 -5.43 9.62
C VAL A 87 -3.70 -5.60 11.13
N SER A 88 -3.33 -6.80 11.57
CA SER A 88 -3.00 -7.08 12.96
C SER A 88 -1.51 -7.40 13.11
N ALA A 89 -0.92 -6.85 14.16
CA ALA A 89 0.48 -7.02 14.51
C ALA A 89 0.63 -7.31 16.00
N CYS A 90 1.73 -7.93 16.38
CA CYS A 90 2.07 -8.13 17.78
C CYS A 90 3.58 -8.08 18.02
N GLN A 91 3.97 -8.13 19.29
CA GLN A 91 5.37 -8.31 19.66
C GLN A 91 5.93 -9.59 19.01
N ARG A 92 7.18 -9.53 18.53
CA ARG A 92 7.87 -10.71 18.00
C ARG A 92 8.19 -11.68 19.13
N ASP A 93 8.03 -12.96 18.86
CA ASP A 93 8.46 -14.03 19.77
C ASP A 93 10.01 -14.09 19.82
N ASP A 94 10.57 -14.62 20.90
CA ASP A 94 12.00 -14.83 21.06
C ASP A 94 12.55 -15.78 19.97
N GLN A 95 11.73 -16.74 19.52
CA GLN A 95 12.09 -17.65 18.41
C GLN A 95 12.23 -16.92 17.06
N GLU A 96 11.54 -15.79 16.88
CA GLU A 96 11.64 -14.95 15.69
C GLU A 96 12.95 -14.13 15.64
N TRP A 97 13.75 -14.17 16.70
CA TRP A 97 15.12 -13.61 16.74
C TRP A 97 16.20 -14.66 16.47
N SER A 98 15.82 -15.91 16.17
CA SER A 98 16.77 -16.93 15.73
C SER A 98 17.59 -16.45 14.52
N MET A 99 18.86 -16.86 14.47
CA MET A 99 19.80 -16.44 13.43
C MET A 99 19.24 -16.70 12.02
N ASP A 100 18.60 -17.84 11.80
CA ASP A 100 17.98 -18.20 10.51
C ASP A 100 16.79 -17.31 10.13
N ALA A 101 15.98 -16.89 11.10
CA ALA A 101 14.84 -16.00 10.86
C ALA A 101 15.31 -14.57 10.55
N VAL A 102 16.34 -14.11 11.28
CA VAL A 102 16.99 -12.82 11.03
C VAL A 102 17.66 -12.80 9.65
N GLU A 103 18.43 -13.83 9.31
CA GLU A 103 19.10 -13.94 8.02
C GLU A 103 18.10 -13.94 6.85
N ARG A 104 16.99 -14.66 6.97
CA ARG A 104 15.91 -14.63 5.96
C ARG A 104 15.34 -13.23 5.75
N ARG A 105 15.10 -12.47 6.82
CA ARG A 105 14.60 -11.08 6.71
C ARG A 105 15.65 -10.14 6.13
N GLU A 106 16.91 -10.29 6.53
CA GLU A 106 18.00 -9.52 5.93
C GLU A 106 18.12 -9.80 4.44
N PHE A 107 18.04 -11.08 4.05
CA PHE A 107 18.06 -11.49 2.65
C PHE A 107 16.84 -10.93 1.88
N ALA A 108 15.63 -11.00 2.46
CA ALA A 108 14.43 -10.42 1.88
C ALA A 108 14.57 -8.90 1.70
N GLY A 109 15.08 -8.19 2.71
CA GLY A 109 15.37 -6.75 2.64
C GLY A 109 16.40 -6.40 1.57
N LYS A 110 17.50 -7.17 1.47
CA LYS A 110 18.52 -7.02 0.41
C LYS A 110 17.91 -7.25 -0.98
N LYS A 111 17.11 -8.31 -1.14
CA LYS A 111 16.42 -8.64 -2.40
C LYS A 111 15.40 -7.57 -2.80
N ALA A 112 14.65 -7.03 -1.85
CA ALA A 112 13.71 -5.93 -2.11
C ALA A 112 14.43 -4.65 -2.53
N LYS A 113 15.54 -4.30 -1.86
CA LYS A 113 16.39 -3.17 -2.27
C LYS A 113 16.94 -3.35 -3.69
N LEU A 114 17.37 -4.57 -4.05
CA LEU A 114 17.79 -4.91 -5.41
C LEU A 114 16.64 -4.76 -6.41
N ALA A 115 15.46 -5.32 -6.12
CA ALA A 115 14.29 -5.23 -6.98
C ALA A 115 13.84 -3.77 -7.18
N ALA A 116 13.85 -2.95 -6.13
CA ALA A 116 13.58 -1.52 -6.21
C ALA A 116 14.62 -0.79 -7.06
N ALA A 117 15.90 -1.10 -6.89
CA ALA A 117 16.99 -0.54 -7.70
C ALA A 117 16.91 -0.97 -9.17
N GLU A 118 16.51 -2.21 -9.46
CA GLU A 118 16.27 -2.69 -10.82
C GLU A 118 15.06 -2.00 -11.46
N LEU A 119 13.96 -1.84 -10.72
CA LEU A 119 12.79 -1.09 -11.18
C LEU A 119 13.15 0.38 -11.45
N ALA A 120 13.94 1.00 -10.57
CA ALA A 120 14.45 2.36 -10.76
C ALA A 120 15.41 2.46 -11.96
N LYS A 121 16.22 1.43 -12.22
CA LYS A 121 17.05 1.36 -13.43
C LYS A 121 16.22 1.15 -14.69
N LEU A 122 15.17 0.33 -14.64
CA LEU A 122 14.24 0.13 -15.75
C LEU A 122 13.45 1.41 -16.03
N SER A 123 12.92 2.08 -15.01
CA SER A 123 12.23 3.37 -15.16
C SER A 123 13.17 4.44 -15.72
N ARG A 124 14.44 4.44 -15.30
CA ARG A 124 15.46 5.34 -15.84
C ARG A 124 15.86 5.01 -17.27
N ARG A 125 16.01 3.73 -17.67
CA ARG A 125 16.25 3.37 -19.09
C ARG A 125 15.05 3.68 -19.97
N VAL A 126 13.84 3.47 -19.45
CA VAL A 126 12.57 3.86 -20.09
C VAL A 126 12.50 5.38 -20.25
N SER A 127 13.02 6.14 -19.28
CA SER A 127 13.13 7.59 -19.37
C SER A 127 14.26 8.02 -20.31
N ASP A 128 15.52 7.66 -20.05
CA ASP A 128 16.71 8.06 -20.83
C ASP A 128 16.67 7.62 -22.32
N ASN A 129 15.80 6.68 -22.70
CA ASN A 129 15.42 6.40 -24.09
C ASN A 129 14.58 7.52 -24.77
N TYR A 130 14.63 8.76 -24.28
CA TYR A 130 14.11 9.95 -24.99
C TYR A 130 14.77 10.20 -26.36
N ALA A 131 15.91 9.57 -26.65
CA ALA A 131 16.64 9.70 -27.91
C ALA A 131 16.42 8.55 -28.92
N GLY A 132 15.62 7.52 -28.60
CA GLY A 132 15.47 6.35 -29.48
C GLY A 132 14.22 5.48 -29.22
N GLN A 133 13.20 5.70 -30.05
CA GLN A 133 12.15 4.74 -30.46
C GLN A 133 11.50 3.82 -29.40
N SER A 134 10.48 4.31 -28.67
CA SER A 134 9.26 3.49 -28.44
C SER A 134 8.11 4.26 -27.77
N PHE A 135 6.94 4.23 -28.39
CA PHE A 135 5.67 4.76 -27.88
C PHE A 135 5.31 4.16 -26.49
N THR A 136 5.73 2.92 -26.23
CA THR A 136 5.53 2.21 -24.96
C THR A 136 6.32 2.80 -23.80
N SER A 137 7.48 3.43 -24.06
CA SER A 137 8.37 3.99 -23.05
C SER A 137 7.78 5.26 -22.43
N TYR A 138 7.34 6.18 -23.28
CA TYR A 138 6.66 7.42 -22.89
C TYR A 138 5.38 7.13 -22.10
N ILE A 139 4.59 6.18 -22.59
CA ILE A 139 3.32 5.78 -21.99
C ILE A 139 3.56 5.16 -20.60
N THR A 140 4.56 4.30 -20.44
CA THR A 140 4.88 3.68 -19.13
C THR A 140 5.31 4.73 -18.11
N ALA A 141 6.18 5.66 -18.48
CA ALA A 141 6.61 6.74 -17.59
C ALA A 141 5.45 7.65 -17.17
N LYS A 142 4.55 8.00 -18.11
CA LYS A 142 3.37 8.81 -17.84
C LYS A 142 2.33 8.11 -16.96
N VAL A 143 2.15 6.80 -17.11
CA VAL A 143 1.27 6.02 -16.23
C VAL A 143 1.81 5.98 -14.81
N LEU A 144 3.11 5.74 -14.63
CA LEU A 144 3.74 5.71 -13.29
C LEU A 144 3.69 7.08 -12.60
N ASP A 145 3.89 8.17 -13.34
CA ASP A 145 3.83 9.55 -12.84
C ASP A 145 2.40 9.98 -12.44
N SER A 146 1.38 9.31 -12.96
CA SER A 146 -0.04 9.65 -12.74
C SER A 146 -0.79 8.65 -11.84
N ILE A 147 -0.09 7.78 -11.11
CA ILE A 147 -0.74 6.89 -10.14
C ILE A 147 -1.34 7.71 -8.99
N GLN A 148 -2.64 7.55 -8.81
CA GLN A 148 -3.40 8.02 -7.66
C GLN A 148 -3.83 6.83 -6.81
N VAL A 149 -3.67 6.97 -5.51
CA VAL A 149 -4.01 5.96 -4.51
C VAL A 149 -5.08 6.52 -3.60
N TYR A 150 -6.12 5.72 -3.38
CA TYR A 150 -7.23 5.95 -2.48
C TYR A 150 -7.30 4.78 -1.51
N ILE A 151 -7.39 5.06 -0.22
CA ILE A 151 -7.59 4.06 0.83
C ILE A 151 -8.78 4.50 1.66
N SER A 152 -9.72 3.61 1.92
CA SER A 152 -10.87 3.87 2.78
C SER A 152 -11.00 2.78 3.84
N ASN A 153 -11.48 3.17 5.01
CA ASN A 153 -11.65 2.29 6.17
C ASN A 153 -10.36 1.50 6.48
N PHE A 154 -9.33 2.22 6.88
CA PHE A 154 -8.04 1.62 7.23
C PHE A 154 -7.91 1.45 8.73
N HIS A 155 -7.46 0.27 9.15
CA HIS A 155 -7.28 -0.04 10.56
C HIS A 155 -6.08 -0.97 10.78
N VAL A 156 -5.16 -0.54 11.63
CA VAL A 156 -4.04 -1.36 12.12
C VAL A 156 -4.19 -1.55 13.62
N LEU A 157 -4.12 -2.80 14.05
CA LEU A 157 -4.11 -3.18 15.46
C LEU A 157 -2.76 -3.76 15.85
N TYR A 158 -2.14 -3.20 16.88
CA TYR A 158 -0.98 -3.78 17.53
C TYR A 158 -1.37 -4.30 18.90
N SER A 159 -1.22 -5.61 19.13
CA SER A 159 -1.47 -6.23 20.42
C SER A 159 -0.17 -6.60 21.12
N ASN A 160 -0.07 -6.28 22.40
CA ASN A 160 1.00 -6.77 23.28
C ASN A 160 0.40 -7.52 24.48
N MET A 161 0.94 -8.69 24.82
CA MET A 161 0.59 -9.42 26.03
C MET A 161 1.54 -9.02 27.16
N LYS A 162 0.98 -8.50 28.26
CA LYS A 162 1.76 -8.30 29.49
C LYS A 162 1.85 -9.59 30.27
N LEU A 163 2.89 -9.67 31.11
CA LEU A 163 3.20 -10.79 32.02
C LEU A 163 2.05 -11.16 32.97
N ASP A 164 1.09 -10.24 33.20
CA ASP A 164 -0.04 -10.37 34.15
C ASP A 164 -1.39 -10.67 33.44
N SER A 165 -1.36 -11.42 32.32
CA SER A 165 -2.52 -11.81 31.51
C SER A 165 -3.36 -10.66 30.89
N ALA A 166 -3.02 -9.40 31.15
CA ALA A 166 -3.63 -8.25 30.51
C ALA A 166 -3.04 -8.02 29.11
N ARG A 167 -3.90 -7.98 28.08
CA ARG A 167 -3.51 -7.62 26.71
C ARG A 167 -3.77 -6.13 26.47
N ILE A 168 -2.78 -5.41 26.00
CA ILE A 168 -2.94 -4.01 25.55
C ILE A 168 -3.01 -4.02 24.03
N VAL A 169 -4.02 -3.36 23.49
CA VAL A 169 -4.19 -3.17 22.05
C VAL A 169 -4.09 -1.68 21.74
N PHE A 170 -3.19 -1.35 20.82
CA PHE A 170 -3.08 -0.04 20.22
C PHE A 170 -3.70 -0.09 18.84
N GLY A 171 -4.61 0.82 18.55
CA GLY A 171 -5.23 0.96 17.24
C GLY A 171 -4.83 2.25 16.56
N LEU A 172 -4.50 2.16 15.28
CA LEU A 172 -4.38 3.30 14.37
C LEU A 172 -5.41 3.13 13.27
N GLN A 173 -6.22 4.15 13.05
CA GLN A 173 -7.27 4.11 12.04
C GLN A 173 -7.40 5.43 11.30
N PHE A 174 -7.91 5.39 10.08
CA PHE A 174 -8.39 6.57 9.36
C PHE A 174 -9.54 6.18 8.42
N SER A 175 -10.45 7.12 8.19
CA SER A 175 -11.62 6.90 7.34
C SER A 175 -11.25 6.94 5.86
N SER A 176 -10.38 7.88 5.47
CA SER A 176 -9.93 8.00 4.09
C SER A 176 -8.50 8.52 3.99
N LEU A 177 -7.77 8.05 2.99
CA LEU A 177 -6.50 8.60 2.55
C LEU A 177 -6.55 8.74 1.03
N MET A 178 -6.19 9.91 0.52
CA MET A 178 -6.13 10.21 -0.90
C MET A 178 -4.78 10.83 -1.26
N THR A 179 -4.23 10.41 -2.39
CA THR A 179 -3.01 11.01 -2.96
C THR A 179 -3.35 11.76 -4.25
N MET A 180 -3.04 13.06 -4.27
CA MET A 180 -3.25 13.94 -5.42
C MET A 180 -1.90 14.46 -5.93
N LYS A 181 -1.79 14.64 -7.24
CA LYS A 181 -0.64 15.35 -7.83
C LYS A 181 -0.82 16.84 -7.56
N GLN A 182 0.13 17.45 -6.85
CA GLN A 182 0.12 18.88 -6.61
C GLN A 182 0.74 19.57 -7.82
N ASN A 183 -0.08 20.22 -8.66
CA ASN A 183 0.45 21.12 -9.67
C ASN A 183 0.97 22.38 -8.96
N PRO A 184 2.22 22.81 -9.21
CA PRO A 184 2.73 24.03 -8.60
C PRO A 184 1.88 25.21 -9.06
N ALA A 185 1.11 25.77 -8.14
CA ALA A 185 0.39 27.02 -8.39
C ALA A 185 1.42 28.14 -8.56
N GLY A 186 1.60 28.63 -9.79
CA GLY A 186 2.29 29.90 -10.05
C GLY A 186 3.64 29.87 -10.78
N SER A 187 4.14 28.76 -11.32
CA SER A 187 5.38 28.79 -12.11
C SER A 187 5.14 29.14 -13.59
N SER A 188 5.07 30.45 -13.85
CA SER A 188 5.35 30.98 -15.19
C SER A 188 6.76 30.55 -15.64
N GLY A 189 6.83 29.77 -16.73
CA GLY A 189 7.97 29.81 -17.66
C GLY A 189 9.31 29.18 -17.25
N GLY A 190 9.42 28.45 -16.14
CA GLY A 190 10.67 27.76 -15.77
C GLY A 190 10.61 26.25 -16.01
N ARG A 191 11.40 25.72 -16.97
CA ARG A 191 11.61 24.27 -17.12
C ARG A 191 12.17 23.72 -15.81
N ALA A 192 11.34 23.03 -15.01
CA ALA A 192 11.80 22.27 -13.87
C ALA A 192 12.82 21.23 -14.36
N ARG A 193 14.08 21.39 -13.98
CA ARG A 193 15.14 20.42 -14.24
C ARG A 193 14.88 19.18 -13.38
N GLY A 194 14.32 18.15 -14.00
CA GLY A 194 14.41 16.76 -13.55
C GLY A 194 13.39 16.31 -12.50
N GLY A 195 12.55 15.35 -12.90
CA GLY A 195 12.04 14.22 -12.09
C GLY A 195 11.17 14.47 -10.84
N GLN A 196 11.18 15.65 -10.24
CA GLN A 196 10.58 15.87 -8.92
C GLN A 196 9.06 16.03 -9.01
N VAL A 197 8.32 15.20 -8.26
CA VAL A 197 6.84 15.23 -8.22
C VAL A 197 6.39 15.52 -6.80
N ASN A 198 5.67 16.63 -6.63
CA ASN A 198 5.01 16.92 -5.36
C ASN A 198 3.65 16.21 -5.32
N LYS A 199 3.45 15.35 -4.33
CA LYS A 199 2.17 14.68 -4.07
C LYS A 199 1.58 15.21 -2.77
N LEU A 200 0.34 15.69 -2.83
CA LEU A 200 -0.45 16.02 -1.66
C LEU A 200 -1.12 14.73 -1.16
N VAL A 201 -0.99 14.45 0.11
CA VAL A 201 -1.65 13.33 0.79
C VAL A 201 -2.64 13.92 1.79
N GLU A 202 -3.91 13.66 1.58
CA GLU A 202 -4.98 14.05 2.50
C GLU A 202 -5.43 12.81 3.26
N ILE A 203 -5.53 12.92 4.59
CA ILE A 203 -5.96 11.86 5.49
C ILE A 203 -7.11 12.40 6.32
N GLN A 204 -8.23 11.69 6.33
CA GLN A 204 -9.43 12.07 7.07
C GLN A 204 -9.67 11.11 8.23
N GLY A 205 -10.00 11.66 9.39
CA GLY A 205 -10.34 10.90 10.60
C GLY A 205 -9.19 10.06 11.15
N LEU A 206 -7.94 10.53 11.02
CA LEU A 206 -6.79 9.83 11.61
C LEU A 206 -6.93 9.82 13.14
N GLY A 207 -7.05 8.63 13.71
CA GLY A 207 -7.19 8.42 15.13
C GLY A 207 -6.21 7.37 15.64
N ILE A 208 -5.77 7.56 16.88
CA ILE A 208 -4.95 6.59 17.62
C ILE A 208 -5.63 6.34 18.94
N TYR A 209 -5.80 5.07 19.30
CA TYR A 209 -6.41 4.69 20.57
C TYR A 209 -5.67 3.55 21.22
N CYS A 210 -5.90 3.40 22.51
CA CYS A 210 -5.42 2.28 23.31
C CYS A 210 -6.61 1.63 24.02
N ARG A 211 -6.53 0.32 24.24
CA ARG A 211 -7.47 -0.40 25.08
C ARG A 211 -6.76 -1.53 25.80
N THR A 212 -7.13 -1.75 27.05
CA THR A 212 -6.67 -2.87 27.86
C THR A 212 -7.77 -3.92 27.95
N PHE A 213 -7.39 -5.19 27.80
CA PHE A 213 -8.29 -6.32 27.90
C PHE A 213 -7.79 -7.31 28.95
N GLN A 214 -8.73 -7.83 29.74
CA GLN A 214 -8.47 -8.84 30.75
C GLN A 214 -8.60 -10.29 30.21
N SER A 215 -8.96 -10.48 28.94
CA SER A 215 -9.15 -11.80 28.31
C SER A 215 -8.74 -11.83 26.82
N ASP A 216 -8.65 -13.03 26.25
CA ASP A 216 -8.32 -13.26 24.84
C ASP A 216 -9.46 -12.77 23.93
N VAL A 217 -9.33 -11.55 23.41
CA VAL A 217 -10.31 -10.97 22.50
C VAL A 217 -9.98 -11.34 21.06
N ASN A 218 -11.00 -11.79 20.33
CA ASN A 218 -10.90 -11.98 18.89
C ASN A 218 -10.78 -10.62 18.21
N LEU A 219 -9.57 -10.29 17.71
CA LEU A 219 -9.28 -9.03 17.02
C LEU A 219 -10.09 -8.84 15.72
N MET A 220 -10.81 -9.86 15.26
CA MET A 220 -11.67 -9.80 14.08
C MET A 220 -12.99 -9.06 14.33
N SER A 221 -13.46 -8.94 15.59
CA SER A 221 -14.76 -8.36 15.92
C SER A 221 -14.74 -6.84 16.13
N PHE A 222 -13.58 -6.18 15.99
CA PHE A 222 -13.48 -4.72 16.11
C PHE A 222 -14.17 -3.95 14.98
N ASP A 223 -14.68 -4.65 13.96
CA ASP A 223 -15.13 -4.04 12.71
C ASP A 223 -16.59 -3.53 12.70
N ASN A 224 -17.34 -3.52 13.83
CA ASN A 224 -18.77 -3.17 13.69
C ASN A 224 -19.57 -2.66 14.90
N ASN A 225 -18.97 -2.16 15.99
CA ASN A 225 -19.77 -1.56 17.07
C ASN A 225 -19.51 -0.06 17.24
N GLY A 226 -20.43 0.74 16.70
CA GLY A 226 -20.45 2.20 16.68
C GLY A 226 -20.68 2.89 18.03
N ASP A 227 -20.40 2.25 19.15
CA ASP A 227 -20.35 2.94 20.44
C ASP A 227 -19.61 2.06 21.46
N SER A 228 -18.29 2.20 21.53
CA SER A 228 -17.52 1.69 22.66
C SER A 228 -16.37 2.64 22.92
N ASN A 229 -16.37 3.29 24.09
CA ASN A 229 -15.32 4.22 24.53
C ASN A 229 -13.94 3.66 24.16
N PHE A 230 -13.34 4.22 23.12
CA PHE A 230 -11.93 4.04 22.84
C PHE A 230 -11.20 5.09 23.67
N ASP A 231 -10.20 4.68 24.44
CA ASP A 231 -9.32 5.64 25.11
C ASP A 231 -8.40 6.22 24.02
N HIS A 232 -8.91 7.25 23.35
CA HIS A 232 -8.22 7.93 22.27
C HIS A 232 -7.00 8.66 22.81
N ILE A 233 -5.82 8.19 22.41
CA ILE A 233 -4.56 8.93 22.55
C ILE A 233 -4.59 10.14 21.61
N LEU A 234 -5.08 9.91 20.39
CA LEU A 234 -5.32 10.93 19.38
C LEU A 234 -6.77 10.80 18.91
N LYS A 235 -7.58 11.82 19.20
CA LYS A 235 -8.93 11.90 18.65
C LYS A 235 -8.86 12.04 17.12
N PRO A 236 -9.88 11.53 16.39
CA PRO A 236 -9.92 11.65 14.93
C PRO A 236 -9.66 13.08 14.47
N LEU A 237 -8.70 13.24 13.57
CA LEU A 237 -8.34 14.53 13.00
C LEU A 237 -7.99 14.39 11.52
N ASP A 238 -8.21 15.48 10.78
CA ASP A 238 -7.90 15.55 9.36
C ASP A 238 -6.52 16.18 9.14
N LEU A 239 -5.72 15.58 8.26
CA LEU A 239 -4.37 16.02 7.93
C LEU A 239 -4.21 16.19 6.42
N SER A 240 -3.37 17.16 6.04
CA SER A 240 -2.87 17.29 4.69
C SER A 240 -1.34 17.39 4.73
N VAL A 241 -0.66 16.51 4.01
CA VAL A 241 0.80 16.38 3.99
C VAL A 241 1.29 16.51 2.55
N SER A 242 2.24 17.42 2.29
CA SER A 242 2.90 17.50 0.99
C SER A 242 4.18 16.68 1.01
N LEU A 243 4.27 15.71 0.10
CA LEU A 243 5.42 14.81 -0.07
C LEU A 243 6.16 15.18 -1.35
N MET A 244 7.48 15.38 -1.23
CA MET A 244 8.37 15.46 -2.38
C MET A 244 8.85 14.06 -2.75
N VAL A 245 8.44 13.58 -3.93
CA VAL A 245 8.84 12.27 -4.47
C VAL A 245 9.89 12.50 -5.57
N TRP A 246 11.00 11.78 -5.48
CA TRP A 246 12.16 11.86 -6.38
C TRP A 246 12.21 10.65 -7.32
#